data_AF-A0A086YD02-F1
#
_entry.id   AF-A0A086YD02-F1
#
_cell.length_a   1.000
_cell.length_b   1.000
_cell.length_c   1.000
_cell.angle_alpha   90.00
_cell.angle_beta   90.00
_cell.angle_gamma   90.00
#
_symmetry.space_group_name_H-M   'P 1'
#
loop_
_entity.id
_entity.type
_entity.pdbx_description
1 polymer ?
#
loop_
_entity_poly.entity_id
_entity_poly.type
_entity_poly.pdbx_seq_one_letter_code
_entity_poly.pdbx_strand_id
1 'polypeptide(L)'
;MTYVVTDNCIACKYTDCVEVCPVDCFYEGENMLVIHPDECIDCGVCEPECPADAIRPDTEPDVEEWVAFNRKYAEQWPVILSRKDPLPEATERDGETGKLEKYFSETAGEGS
;
A
#
# COMPACT_ATOMS: atom_id res chain seq x y z
N MET A 1 2.66 -16.58 -0.98
CA MET A 1 1.51 -15.85 -1.51
C MET A 1 1.26 -14.73 -0.55
N THR A 2 1.16 -13.53 -1.09
CA THR A 2 1.02 -12.29 -0.35
C THR A 2 0.16 -11.35 -1.17
N TYR A 3 -0.37 -10.33 -0.50
CA TYR A 3 -0.88 -9.16 -1.18
C TYR A 3 0.22 -8.10 -1.35
N VAL A 4 0.08 -7.27 -2.37
CA VAL A 4 0.98 -6.16 -2.68
C VAL A 4 0.17 -4.90 -2.93
N VAL A 5 0.73 -3.75 -2.54
CA VAL A 5 0.20 -2.44 -2.90
C VAL A 5 0.90 -1.95 -4.17
N THR A 6 0.13 -1.48 -5.14
CA THR A 6 0.60 -1.09 -6.49
C THR A 6 0.49 0.43 -6.74
N ASP A 7 0.80 0.83 -7.98
CA ASP A 7 0.90 2.22 -8.45
C ASP A 7 -0.25 3.12 -7.98
N ASN A 8 -1.50 2.64 -8.01
CA ASN A 8 -2.65 3.49 -7.75
C ASN A 8 -2.76 3.96 -6.29
N CYS A 9 -2.02 3.36 -5.34
CA CYS A 9 -1.98 3.86 -3.97
C CYS A 9 -1.20 5.18 -3.84
N ILE A 10 -0.21 5.38 -4.71
CA ILE A 10 0.73 6.51 -4.65
C ILE A 10 -0.04 7.81 -4.81
N ALA A 11 0.21 8.77 -3.93
CA ALA A 11 -0.48 10.06 -3.84
C ALA A 11 -1.99 9.97 -3.52
N CYS A 12 -2.53 8.77 -3.26
CA CYS A 12 -3.88 8.58 -2.73
C CYS A 12 -3.84 8.30 -1.23
N LYS A 13 -3.16 7.22 -0.83
CA LYS A 13 -2.95 6.81 0.57
C LYS A 13 -4.22 6.98 1.43
N TYR A 14 -5.30 6.29 1.04
CA TYR A 14 -6.58 6.34 1.76
C TYR A 14 -6.54 5.69 3.16
N THR A 15 -5.71 4.66 3.32
CA THR A 15 -5.45 3.91 4.56
C THR A 15 -6.59 3.03 5.09
N ASP A 16 -7.75 2.92 4.43
CA ASP A 16 -8.86 2.03 4.87
C ASP A 16 -8.43 0.56 5.02
N CYS A 17 -7.45 0.10 4.21
CA CYS A 17 -6.91 -1.25 4.26
C CYS A 17 -6.28 -1.66 5.60
N VAL A 18 -5.84 -0.69 6.42
CA VAL A 18 -5.20 -0.99 7.72
C VAL A 18 -6.23 -1.42 8.77
N GLU A 19 -7.48 -0.97 8.68
CA GLU A 19 -8.52 -1.27 9.68
C GLU A 19 -8.95 -2.75 9.66
N VAL A 20 -8.75 -3.42 8.52
CA VAL A 20 -9.19 -4.80 8.31
C VAL A 20 -8.05 -5.81 8.38
N CYS A 21 -6.80 -5.37 8.48
CA CYS A 21 -5.64 -6.26 8.51
C CYS A 21 -5.57 -7.00 9.87
N PRO A 22 -5.67 -8.33 9.91
CA PRO A 22 -5.68 -9.07 11.18
C PRO A 22 -4.28 -9.25 11.81
N VAL A 23 -3.23 -8.88 11.09
CA VAL A 23 -1.82 -9.12 11.46
C VAL A 23 -0.96 -7.86 11.38
N ASP A 24 -1.59 -6.69 11.17
CA ASP A 24 -0.92 -5.38 11.22
C ASP A 24 0.29 -5.23 10.27
N CYS A 25 0.30 -5.94 9.14
CA CYS A 25 1.45 -6.02 8.23
C CYS A 25 1.56 -4.85 7.23
N PHE A 26 1.04 -3.66 7.56
CA PHE A 26 1.11 -2.47 6.71
C PHE A 26 2.16 -1.49 7.21
N TYR A 27 2.93 -0.96 6.27
CA TYR A 27 4.06 -0.07 6.52
C TYR A 27 3.88 1.24 5.75
N GLU A 28 4.16 2.35 6.40
CA GLU A 28 3.75 3.67 5.97
C GLU A 28 4.90 4.48 5.37
N GLY A 29 4.77 4.81 4.08
CA GLY A 29 5.57 5.83 3.43
C GLY A 29 4.89 7.20 3.55
N GLU A 30 5.60 8.25 3.13
CA GLU A 30 5.06 9.60 3.09
C GLU A 30 3.75 9.66 2.28
N ASN A 31 3.72 9.00 1.11
CA ASN A 31 2.60 9.11 0.17
C ASN A 31 2.03 7.79 -0.37
N MET A 32 2.39 6.65 0.22
CA MET A 32 1.76 5.35 -0.06
C MET A 32 1.93 4.40 1.13
N LEU A 33 1.25 3.25 1.07
CA LEU A 33 1.46 2.13 1.99
C LEU A 33 2.09 0.95 1.25
N VAL A 34 2.74 0.05 1.99
CA VAL A 34 3.21 -1.25 1.50
C VAL A 34 2.84 -2.36 2.46
N ILE A 35 2.75 -3.59 1.95
CA ILE A 35 2.48 -4.81 2.74
C ILE A 35 3.78 -5.59 2.94
N HIS A 36 4.08 -6.01 4.17
CA HIS A 36 5.23 -6.89 4.39
C HIS A 36 4.91 -8.33 3.94
N PRO A 37 5.60 -8.87 2.93
CA PRO A 37 5.20 -10.12 2.29
C PRO A 37 5.38 -11.36 3.16
N ASP A 38 6.28 -11.30 4.14
CA ASP A 38 6.53 -12.43 5.04
C ASP A 38 5.62 -12.40 6.29
N GLU A 39 4.90 -11.29 6.52
CA GLU A 39 3.93 -11.12 7.63
C GLU A 39 2.48 -11.28 7.13
N CYS A 40 2.23 -10.94 5.86
CA CYS A 40 0.94 -11.14 5.22
C CYS A 40 0.54 -12.62 5.26
N ILE A 41 -0.68 -12.89 5.72
CA ILE A 41 -1.24 -14.24 5.81
C ILE A 41 -2.21 -14.59 4.67
N ASP A 42 -2.20 -13.80 3.59
CA ASP A 42 -2.99 -14.08 2.38
C ASP A 42 -4.52 -14.22 2.63
N CYS A 43 -5.07 -13.39 3.53
CA CYS A 43 -6.49 -13.46 3.89
C CYS A 43 -7.43 -12.71 2.94
N GLY A 44 -6.90 -11.81 2.10
CA GLY A 44 -7.64 -11.09 1.04
C GLY A 44 -8.64 -10.04 1.49
N VAL A 45 -8.78 -9.77 2.79
CA VAL A 45 -9.78 -8.81 3.29
C VAL A 45 -9.46 -7.35 2.96
N CYS A 46 -8.19 -7.01 2.72
CA CYS A 46 -7.76 -5.63 2.43
C CYS A 46 -8.00 -5.21 0.98
N GLU A 47 -8.06 -6.16 0.05
CA GLU A 47 -8.27 -5.91 -1.38
C GLU A 47 -9.57 -5.12 -1.67
N PRO A 48 -10.76 -5.57 -1.24
CA PRO A 48 -12.01 -4.86 -1.52
C PRO A 48 -12.17 -3.54 -0.75
N GLU A 49 -11.37 -3.33 0.31
CA GLU A 49 -11.46 -2.14 1.15
C GLU A 49 -10.63 -0.97 0.61
N CYS A 50 -9.73 -1.20 -0.34
CA CYS A 50 -8.92 -0.14 -0.93
C CYS A 50 -9.76 0.69 -1.93
N PRO A 51 -10.06 1.98 -1.65
CA PRO A 51 -10.86 2.78 -2.57
C PRO A 51 -10.17 3.02 -3.92
N ALA A 52 -8.84 3.03 -3.93
CA ALA A 52 -8.00 3.15 -5.11
C ALA A 52 -7.86 1.84 -5.90
N ASP A 53 -8.47 0.73 -5.45
CA ASP A 53 -8.32 -0.58 -6.09
C ASP A 53 -6.83 -0.92 -6.36
N ALA A 54 -5.96 -0.64 -5.38
CA ALA A 54 -4.50 -0.66 -5.52
C ALA A 54 -3.84 -1.88 -4.86
N ILE A 55 -4.63 -2.83 -4.37
CA ILE A 55 -4.14 -4.02 -3.66
C ILE A 55 -4.42 -5.25 -4.53
N ARG A 56 -3.40 -6.06 -4.79
CA ARG A 56 -3.50 -7.27 -5.64
C ARG A 56 -2.78 -8.46 -5.02
N PRO A 57 -3.23 -9.70 -5.26
CA PRO A 57 -2.48 -10.89 -4.88
C PRO A 57 -1.25 -11.06 -5.77
N ASP A 58 -0.14 -11.56 -5.21
CA ASP A 58 1.14 -11.81 -5.91
C ASP A 58 1.06 -12.88 -7.02
N THR A 59 -0.09 -13.53 -7.18
CA THR A 59 -0.37 -14.52 -8.22
C THR A 59 -0.97 -13.92 -9.49
N GLU A 60 -1.35 -12.64 -9.47
CA GLU A 60 -1.81 -11.96 -10.68
C GLU A 60 -0.66 -11.68 -11.66
N PRO A 61 -0.95 -11.51 -12.96
CA PRO A 61 0.07 -11.09 -13.91
C PRO A 61 0.51 -9.64 -13.65
N ASP A 62 1.76 -9.33 -13.98
CA ASP A 62 2.33 -7.98 -13.96
C ASP A 62 2.44 -7.35 -12.55
N VAL A 63 2.41 -8.16 -11.48
CA VAL A 63 2.59 -7.68 -10.09
C VAL A 63 3.86 -8.18 -9.41
N GLU A 64 4.65 -9.03 -10.08
CA GLU A 64 5.86 -9.61 -9.48
C GLU A 64 6.89 -8.55 -9.06
N GLU A 65 6.99 -7.45 -9.79
CA GLU A 65 7.88 -6.33 -9.43
C GLU A 65 7.45 -5.63 -8.14
N TRP A 66 6.13 -5.58 -7.87
CA TRP A 66 5.57 -4.95 -6.68
C TRP A 66 5.87 -5.75 -5.42
N VAL A 67 6.11 -7.06 -5.51
CA VAL A 67 6.54 -7.88 -4.36
C VAL A 67 7.89 -7.42 -3.83
N ALA A 68 8.86 -7.21 -4.73
CA ALA A 68 10.19 -6.73 -4.34
C ALA A 68 10.14 -5.29 -3.82
N PHE A 69 9.32 -4.44 -4.45
CA PHE A 69 9.07 -3.07 -4.01
C PHE A 69 8.49 -3.02 -2.58
N ASN A 70 7.40 -3.76 -2.33
CA ASN A 70 6.73 -3.78 -1.04
C ASN A 70 7.66 -4.28 0.07
N ARG A 71 8.43 -5.35 -0.19
CA ARG A 71 9.46 -5.85 0.75
C ARG A 71 10.48 -4.77 1.09
N LYS A 72 11.08 -4.12 0.08
CA LYS A 72 12.12 -3.10 0.27
C LYS A 72 11.68 -2.02 1.25
N TYR A 73 10.45 -1.51 1.10
CA TYR A 73 9.96 -0.41 1.92
C TYR A 73 9.34 -0.86 3.24
N ALA A 74 8.78 -2.07 3.32
CA ALA A 74 8.31 -2.63 4.58
C ALA A 74 9.47 -2.82 5.59
N GLU A 75 10.68 -3.13 5.11
CA GLU A 75 11.87 -3.22 5.97
C GLU A 75 12.40 -1.85 6.45
N GLN A 76 11.95 -0.74 5.85
CA GLN A 76 12.49 0.61 6.09
C GLN A 76 11.51 1.58 6.73
N TRP A 77 10.23 1.42 6.49
CA TRP A 77 9.18 2.32 6.94
C TRP A 77 8.60 1.87 8.29
N PRO A 78 7.95 2.77 9.04
CA PRO A 78 7.25 2.38 10.27
C PRO A 78 5.94 1.65 9.95
N VAL A 79 5.50 0.80 10.89
CA VAL A 79 4.17 0.17 10.85
C VAL A 79 3.08 1.23 11.04
N ILE A 80 1.93 1.03 10.38
CA ILE A 80 0.70 1.81 10.58
C ILE A 80 -0.41 0.89 11.09
N LEU A 81 -0.81 1.08 12.34
CA LEU A 81 -1.87 0.32 13.02
C LEU A 81 -3.26 0.95 12.92
N SER A 82 -3.37 2.21 12.51
CA SER A 82 -4.64 2.94 12.51
C SER A 82 -4.85 3.77 11.26
N ARG A 83 -6.11 3.85 10.84
CA ARG A 83 -6.53 4.69 9.71
C ARG A 83 -6.20 6.16 9.97
N LYS A 84 -5.79 6.84 8.90
CA LYS A 84 -5.62 8.29 8.82
C LYS A 84 -6.50 8.86 7.71
N ASP A 85 -6.64 10.18 7.69
CA ASP A 85 -7.31 10.83 6.57
C ASP A 85 -6.49 10.65 5.28
N PRO A 86 -7.14 10.47 4.12
CA PRO A 86 -6.47 10.40 2.82
C PRO A 86 -5.67 11.66 2.52
N LEU A 87 -4.75 11.58 1.55
CA LEU A 87 -4.03 12.76 1.09
C LEU A 87 -4.97 13.79 0.45
N PRO A 88 -4.66 15.11 0.52
CA PRO A 88 -5.56 16.16 0.03
C PRO A 88 -5.98 16.05 -1.44
N GLU A 89 -5.14 15.48 -2.30
CA GLU A 89 -5.41 15.28 -3.74
C GLU A 89 -5.77 13.83 -4.08
N ALA A 90 -6.14 13.00 -3.09
CA ALA A 90 -6.30 11.56 -3.29
C ALA A 90 -7.33 11.21 -4.36
N THR A 91 -8.47 11.91 -4.37
CA THR A 91 -9.56 11.69 -5.33
C THR A 91 -9.18 12.13 -6.74
N GLU A 92 -8.41 13.21 -6.89
CA GLU A 92 -7.92 13.68 -8.18
C GLU A 92 -6.87 12.74 -8.78
N ARG A 93 -6.08 12.08 -7.93
CA ARG A 93 -4.98 11.16 -8.33
C ARG A 93 -5.43 9.72 -8.49
N ASP A 94 -6.67 9.40 -8.12
CA ASP A 94 -7.20 8.04 -8.23
C ASP A 94 -7.42 7.66 -9.71
N GLY A 95 -6.83 6.55 -10.13
CA GLY A 95 -6.90 6.03 -11.49
C GLY A 95 -5.88 6.67 -12.45
N GLU A 96 -5.05 7.60 -11.99
CA GLU A 96 -3.89 8.08 -12.76
C GLU A 96 -2.81 6.98 -12.80
N THR A 97 -2.21 6.76 -13.98
CA THR A 97 -1.16 5.76 -14.19
C THR A 97 0.25 6.36 -14.17
N GLY A 98 1.24 5.53 -13.81
CA GLY A 98 2.65 5.92 -13.75
C GLY A 98 2.93 6.88 -12.61
N LYS A 99 2.25 6.67 -11.47
CA LYS A 99 2.43 7.50 -10.27
C LYS A 99 3.74 7.19 -9.56
N LEU A 100 4.28 6.00 -9.76
CA LEU A 100 5.61 5.61 -9.34
C LEU A 100 6.68 6.58 -9.86
N GLU A 101 6.64 6.98 -11.12
CA GLU A 101 7.62 7.90 -11.68
C GLU A 101 7.30 9.37 -11.36
N LYS A 102 6.02 9.72 -11.22
CA LYS A 102 5.58 11.11 -11.09
C LYS A 102 5.60 11.63 -9.65
N TYR A 103 5.22 10.79 -8.69
CA TYR A 103 4.86 11.25 -7.35
C TYR A 103 5.54 10.49 -6.23
N PHE A 104 6.01 9.26 -6.47
CA PHE A 104 6.55 8.41 -5.41
C PHE A 104 7.65 9.08 -4.57
N SER A 105 7.57 8.89 -3.26
CA SER A 105 8.58 9.33 -2.29
C SER A 105 9.13 8.11 -1.54
N GLU A 106 10.45 7.99 -1.47
CA GLU A 106 11.12 6.97 -0.65
C GLU A 106 11.05 7.29 0.86
N THR A 107 10.61 8.50 1.21
CA THR A 107 10.57 8.98 2.60
C THR A 107 9.57 8.18 3.44
N ALA A 108 9.98 7.79 4.64
CA ALA A 108 9.11 7.15 5.61
C ALA A 108 7.97 8.08 6.05
N GLY A 109 6.80 7.49 6.31
CA GLY A 109 5.68 8.17 6.95
C GLY A 109 5.87 8.29 8.47
N GLU A 110 4.80 8.68 9.15
CA GLU A 110 4.84 8.91 10.61
C GLU A 110 4.69 7.61 11.43
N GLY A 111 4.08 6.58 10.84
CA GLY A 111 3.60 5.40 11.55
C GLY A 111 2.39 5.71 12.44
N SER A 112 1.88 4.68 13.12
CA SER A 112 0.95 4.82 14.24
C SER A 112 0.94 3.56 15.09
#